data_AF-A0A7S2LMU4-F1
#
_entry.id   AF-A0A7S2LMU4-F1
#
_cell.length_a   1.000
_cell.length_b   1.000
_cell.length_c   1.000
_cell.angle_alpha   90.00
_cell.angle_beta   90.00
_cell.angle_gamma   90.00
#
_symmetry.space_group_name_H-M   'P 1'
#
loop_
_entity.id
_entity.type
_entity.pdbx_description
1 polymer ?
#
loop_
_entity_poly.entity_id
_entity_poly.type
_entity_poly.pdbx_seq_one_letter_code
_entity_poly.pdbx_strand_id
1 'polypeptide(L)'
;VEKLKAEETELDGTFDDARNHYTSRGPWYLPPMLASKFKQLAQIVLSNISKADQFDLFDVPVDKTELPEYYEVISNPMDFSTMRSNADKGKYGKGSDAASKLYEDFLLVFDNCREFNGDAGEVIDEASSLFGMLPTIFAQAVEEVTRQL
;
A
#
# COMPACT_ATOMS: atom_id res chain seq x y z
N VAL A 1 -7.60 -15.57 -2.29
CA VAL A 1 -6.65 -15.28 -1.18
C VAL A 1 -5.57 -16.35 -1.01
N GLU A 2 -5.89 -17.64 -0.87
CA GLU A 2 -4.89 -18.68 -0.54
C GLU A 2 -3.69 -18.78 -1.50
N LYS A 3 -3.90 -18.58 -2.80
CA LYS A 3 -2.80 -18.53 -3.78
C LYS A 3 -1.81 -17.39 -3.46
N LEU A 4 -2.31 -16.21 -3.11
CA LEU A 4 -1.46 -15.04 -2.80
C LEU A 4 -0.64 -15.27 -1.54
N LYS A 5 -1.23 -15.89 -0.51
CA LYS A 5 -0.50 -16.28 0.70
C LYS A 5 0.63 -17.27 0.41
N ALA A 6 0.38 -18.25 -0.47
CA ALA A 6 1.42 -19.21 -0.87
C ALA A 6 2.57 -18.50 -1.61
N GLU A 7 2.25 -17.62 -2.56
CA GLU A 7 3.24 -16.81 -3.27
C GLU A 7 4.02 -15.87 -2.32
N GLU A 8 3.35 -15.29 -1.32
CA GLU A 8 3.95 -14.45 -0.28
C GLU A 8 4.99 -15.22 0.55
N THR A 9 4.73 -16.50 0.87
CA THR A 9 5.69 -17.34 1.61
C THR A 9 6.89 -17.79 0.78
N GLU A 10 6.83 -17.63 -0.54
CA GLU A 10 7.91 -17.97 -1.46
C GLU A 10 8.84 -16.78 -1.75
N LEU A 11 8.51 -15.58 -1.25
CA LEU A 11 9.33 -14.39 -1.46
C LEU A 11 10.70 -14.52 -0.80
N ASP A 12 11.73 -14.00 -1.47
CA ASP A 12 13.11 -14.06 -0.97
C ASP A 12 13.43 -12.99 0.10
N GLY A 13 12.45 -12.14 0.42
CA GLY A 13 12.54 -11.07 1.41
C GLY A 13 13.14 -9.77 0.88
N THR A 14 13.59 -9.72 -0.37
CA THR A 14 14.13 -8.51 -0.96
C THR A 14 13.02 -7.55 -1.38
N PHE A 15 13.35 -6.25 -1.39
CA PHE A 15 12.44 -5.22 -1.89
C PHE A 15 12.05 -5.45 -3.35
N ASP A 16 13.01 -5.86 -4.18
CA ASP A 16 12.76 -6.11 -5.60
C ASP A 16 11.78 -7.26 -5.81
N ASP A 17 11.91 -8.37 -5.08
CA ASP A 17 10.99 -9.49 -5.19
C ASP A 17 9.60 -9.13 -4.67
N ALA A 18 9.50 -8.44 -3.53
CA ALA A 18 8.23 -7.96 -2.98
C ALA A 18 7.52 -6.98 -3.95
N ARG A 19 8.26 -6.04 -4.52
CA ARG A 19 7.74 -5.10 -5.51
C ARG A 19 7.32 -5.80 -6.81
N ASN A 20 8.09 -6.79 -7.27
CA ASN A 20 7.74 -7.60 -8.44
C ASN A 20 6.48 -8.41 -8.18
N HIS A 21 6.35 -9.01 -7.00
CA HIS A 21 5.14 -9.72 -6.58
C HIS A 21 3.91 -8.81 -6.63
N TYR A 22 4.03 -7.59 -6.07
CA TYR A 22 2.99 -6.57 -6.10
C TYR A 22 2.61 -6.11 -7.51
N THR A 23 3.62 -5.90 -8.37
CA THR A 23 3.42 -5.33 -9.72
C THR A 23 3.08 -6.33 -10.81
N SER A 24 3.36 -7.62 -10.60
CA SER A 24 3.16 -8.69 -11.60
C SER A 24 1.74 -8.82 -12.15
N ARG A 25 0.73 -8.32 -11.42
CA ARG A 25 -0.69 -8.39 -11.78
C ARG A 25 -1.23 -7.09 -12.38
N GLY A 26 -0.41 -6.05 -12.43
CA GLY A 26 -0.82 -4.70 -12.78
C GLY A 26 -1.69 -4.03 -11.71
N PRO A 27 -2.21 -2.83 -12.03
CA PRO A 27 -3.02 -2.05 -11.09
C PRO A 27 -4.28 -2.78 -10.63
N TRP A 28 -4.71 -2.49 -9.41
CA TRP A 28 -5.87 -3.14 -8.83
C TRP A 28 -7.17 -2.86 -9.59
N TYR A 29 -7.90 -3.94 -9.84
CA TYR A 29 -9.24 -3.91 -10.42
C TYR A 29 -10.30 -4.17 -9.34
N LEU A 30 -11.38 -3.39 -9.37
CA LEU A 30 -12.51 -3.56 -8.47
C LEU A 30 -13.74 -4.10 -9.23
N PRO A 31 -14.35 -5.22 -8.81
CA PRO A 31 -15.59 -5.70 -9.42
C PRO A 31 -16.67 -4.61 -9.49
N PRO A 32 -17.47 -4.51 -10.58
CA PRO A 32 -18.45 -3.44 -10.75
C PRO A 32 -19.45 -3.32 -9.59
N MET A 33 -19.82 -4.46 -8.98
CA MET A 33 -20.71 -4.50 -7.80
C MET A 33 -20.12 -3.81 -6.56
N LEU A 34 -18.79 -3.67 -6.49
CA LEU A 34 -18.09 -3.00 -5.40
C LEU A 34 -17.73 -1.55 -5.74
N ALA A 35 -18.08 -1.03 -6.93
CA ALA A 35 -17.62 0.29 -7.36
C ALA A 35 -18.00 1.43 -6.40
N SER A 36 -19.19 1.37 -5.80
CA SER A 36 -19.67 2.33 -4.80
C SER A 36 -19.09 2.10 -3.40
N LYS A 37 -18.42 0.96 -3.17
CA LYS A 37 -17.82 0.55 -1.90
C LYS A 37 -16.31 0.82 -1.83
N PHE A 38 -15.73 1.45 -2.85
CA PHE A 38 -14.29 1.76 -2.89
C PHE A 38 -13.78 2.41 -1.61
N LYS A 39 -14.47 3.44 -1.08
CA LYS A 39 -14.07 4.10 0.16
C LYS A 39 -13.95 3.12 1.33
N GLN A 40 -14.94 2.24 1.50
CA GLN A 40 -14.92 1.23 2.56
C GLN A 40 -13.76 0.25 2.37
N LEU A 41 -13.55 -0.21 1.14
CA LEU A 41 -12.45 -1.11 0.81
C LEU A 41 -11.09 -0.48 1.10
N ALA A 42 -10.89 0.77 0.68
CA ALA A 42 -9.65 1.52 0.93
C ALA A 42 -9.35 1.62 2.43
N GLN A 43 -10.37 1.91 3.25
CA GLN A 43 -10.21 1.98 4.71
C GLN A 43 -9.83 0.63 5.34
N ILE A 44 -10.38 -0.49 4.84
CA ILE A 44 -10.00 -1.84 5.31
C ILE A 44 -8.55 -2.15 4.93
N VAL A 45 -8.16 -1.90 3.68
CA VAL A 45 -6.79 -2.13 3.21
C VAL A 45 -5.80 -1.30 4.02
N LEU A 46 -6.05 0.01 4.15
CA LEU A 46 -5.20 0.93 4.92
C LEU A 46 -5.15 0.55 6.40
N SER A 47 -6.27 0.14 7.00
CA SER A 47 -6.25 -0.30 8.40
C SER A 47 -5.45 -1.60 8.61
N ASN A 48 -5.51 -2.52 7.66
CA ASN A 48 -4.84 -3.82 7.81
C ASN A 48 -3.33 -3.71 7.55
N ILE A 49 -2.91 -2.91 6.57
CA ILE A 49 -1.47 -2.67 6.33
C ILE A 49 -0.84 -1.84 7.45
N SER A 50 -1.53 -0.83 7.99
CA SER A 50 -1.05 -0.08 9.17
C SER A 50 -0.87 -0.96 10.39
N LYS A 51 -1.71 -1.98 10.60
CA LYS A 51 -1.53 -2.94 11.70
C LYS A 51 -0.36 -3.90 11.48
N ALA A 52 0.03 -4.09 10.23
CA ALA A 52 1.17 -4.93 9.88
C ALA A 52 2.50 -4.18 9.99
N ASP A 53 2.48 -2.84 9.86
CA ASP A 53 3.63 -1.95 10.04
C ASP A 53 4.06 -1.96 11.51
N GLN A 54 5.09 -2.75 11.83
CA GLN A 54 5.51 -3.03 13.20
C GLN A 54 6.14 -1.82 13.89
N PHE A 55 6.65 -0.88 13.11
CA PHE A 55 7.46 0.23 13.57
C PHE A 55 6.77 1.59 13.34
N ASP A 56 5.50 1.58 12.89
CA ASP A 56 4.70 2.77 12.58
C ASP A 56 5.41 3.74 11.60
N LEU A 57 6.17 3.21 10.64
CA LEU A 57 7.02 3.99 9.73
C LEU A 57 6.23 4.76 8.67
N PHE A 58 5.09 4.21 8.23
CA PHE A 58 4.37 4.71 7.05
C PHE A 58 3.01 5.31 7.40
N ASP A 59 2.67 5.37 8.68
CA ASP A 59 1.32 5.65 9.13
C ASP A 59 0.96 7.14 9.10
N VAL A 60 1.98 8.00 9.20
CA VAL A 60 1.91 9.47 9.13
C VAL A 60 3.01 10.02 8.21
N PRO A 61 2.89 11.27 7.71
CA PRO A 61 3.94 11.85 6.88
C PRO A 61 5.25 11.97 7.64
N VAL A 62 6.37 11.76 6.94
CA VAL A 62 7.71 12.05 7.47
C VAL A 62 7.77 13.50 7.94
N ASP A 63 8.16 13.73 9.18
CA ASP A 63 8.17 15.08 9.76
C ASP A 63 9.27 15.94 9.12
N LYS A 64 8.87 17.01 8.43
CA LYS A 64 9.78 17.93 7.75
C LYS A 64 10.68 18.72 8.70
N THR A 65 10.26 18.92 9.95
CA THR A 65 11.03 19.63 10.96
C THR A 65 12.12 18.75 11.56
N GLU A 66 11.85 17.45 11.67
CA GLU A 66 12.81 16.46 12.18
C GLU A 66 13.76 15.94 11.08
N LEU A 67 13.28 15.80 9.84
CA LEU A 67 14.04 15.24 8.72
C LEU A 67 13.87 16.07 7.42
N PRO A 68 14.39 17.32 7.38
CA PRO A 68 14.23 18.21 6.24
C PRO A 68 14.82 17.67 4.93
N GLU A 69 15.92 16.92 4.99
CA GLU A 69 16.61 16.31 3.85
C GLU A 69 15.73 15.30 3.09
N TYR A 70 14.75 14.71 3.76
CA TYR A 70 13.78 13.83 3.11
C TYR A 70 13.06 14.54 1.97
N TYR A 71 12.72 15.82 2.18
CA TYR A 71 12.01 16.65 1.21
C TYR A 71 12.95 17.28 0.16
N GLU A 72 14.26 17.10 0.30
CA GLU A 72 15.24 17.44 -0.74
C GLU A 72 15.43 16.30 -1.74
N VAL A 73 15.30 15.05 -1.26
CA VAL A 73 15.41 13.83 -2.07
C VAL A 73 14.05 13.45 -2.67
N ILE A 74 13.02 13.36 -1.83
CA ILE A 74 11.71 12.81 -2.21
C ILE A 74 10.79 13.90 -2.74
N SER A 75 10.45 13.78 -4.03
CA SER A 75 9.65 14.77 -4.74
C SER A 75 8.16 14.72 -4.39
N ASN A 76 7.61 13.52 -4.18
CA ASN A 76 6.18 13.31 -3.91
C ASN A 76 6.00 12.43 -2.67
N PRO A 77 6.14 12.98 -1.45
CA PRO A 77 5.89 12.23 -0.22
C PRO A 77 4.47 11.66 -0.17
N MET A 78 4.33 10.45 0.37
CA MET A 78 3.05 9.78 0.59
C MET A 78 3.14 8.92 1.86
N ASP A 79 1.99 8.74 2.51
CA ASP A 79 1.83 7.99 3.76
C ASP A 79 0.39 7.51 3.91
N PHE A 80 0.14 6.55 4.79
CA PHE A 80 -1.18 5.95 4.95
C PHE A 80 -2.23 6.93 5.48
N SER A 81 -1.88 7.92 6.31
CA SER A 81 -2.84 8.95 6.75
C SER A 81 -3.28 9.87 5.62
N THR A 82 -2.35 10.24 4.73
CA THR A 82 -2.65 11.02 3.52
C THR A 82 -3.54 10.22 2.59
N MET A 83 -3.25 8.93 2.38
CA MET A 83 -4.09 8.03 1.56
C MET A 83 -5.49 7.87 2.14
N ARG A 84 -5.63 7.70 3.47
CA ARG A 84 -6.93 7.69 4.16
C ARG A 84 -7.70 8.99 3.90
N SER A 85 -7.02 10.13 4.05
CA SER A 85 -7.62 11.45 3.80
C SER A 85 -8.08 11.60 2.33
N ASN A 86 -7.28 11.12 1.38
CA ASN A 86 -7.60 11.15 -0.04
C ASN A 86 -8.83 10.29 -0.36
N ALA A 87 -8.93 9.09 0.21
CA ALA A 87 -10.10 8.23 0.08
C ALA A 87 -11.36 8.87 0.71
N ASP A 88 -11.22 9.45 1.91
CA ASP A 88 -12.34 10.07 2.62
C ASP A 88 -12.89 11.30 1.91
N LYS A 89 -12.01 12.10 1.31
CA LYS A 89 -12.35 13.28 0.50
C LYS A 89 -12.77 12.93 -0.93
N GLY A 90 -12.77 11.64 -1.29
CA GLY A 90 -13.18 11.17 -2.61
C GLY A 90 -12.20 11.50 -3.74
N LYS A 91 -10.93 11.81 -3.44
CA LYS A 91 -9.93 12.22 -4.45
C LYS A 91 -9.58 11.12 -5.45
N TYR A 92 -9.66 9.85 -5.03
CA TYR A 92 -9.43 8.73 -5.93
C TYR A 92 -10.60 8.49 -6.90
N GLY A 93 -11.83 8.90 -6.52
CA GLY A 93 -13.06 8.63 -7.26
C GLY A 93 -13.75 7.34 -6.80
N LYS A 94 -14.18 6.50 -7.75
CA LYS A 94 -14.89 5.23 -7.49
C LYS A 94 -14.49 4.14 -8.49
N GLY A 95 -14.84 2.89 -8.19
CA GLY A 95 -14.58 1.77 -9.09
C GLY A 95 -13.09 1.44 -9.28
N SER A 96 -12.76 0.82 -10.42
CA SER A 96 -11.40 0.39 -10.72
C SER A 96 -10.42 1.54 -10.87
N ASP A 97 -10.82 2.69 -11.41
CA ASP A 97 -9.95 3.87 -11.51
C ASP A 97 -9.46 4.34 -10.13
N ALA A 98 -10.33 4.25 -9.11
CA ALA A 98 -9.96 4.61 -7.76
C ALA A 98 -9.06 3.56 -7.10
N ALA A 99 -9.31 2.28 -7.36
CA ALA A 99 -8.44 1.19 -6.90
C ALA A 99 -7.04 1.28 -7.53
N SER A 100 -6.94 1.64 -8.81
CA SER A 100 -5.66 1.89 -9.50
C SER A 100 -4.87 3.03 -8.87
N LYS A 101 -5.52 4.14 -8.51
CA LYS A 101 -4.82 5.26 -7.86
C LYS A 101 -4.39 4.94 -6.42
N LEU A 102 -5.19 4.16 -5.68
CA LEU A 102 -4.77 3.68 -4.36
C LEU A 102 -3.54 2.77 -4.48
N TYR A 103 -3.52 1.91 -5.51
CA TYR A 103 -2.39 1.07 -5.84
C TYR A 103 -1.13 1.90 -6.16
N GLU A 104 -1.26 2.95 -6.97
CA GLU A 104 -0.16 3.87 -7.30
C GLU A 104 0.39 4.59 -6.06
N ASP A 105 -0.47 5.01 -5.12
CA ASP A 105 0.00 5.65 -3.89
C ASP A 105 0.73 4.65 -2.97
N PHE A 106 0.35 3.37 -2.93
CA PHE A 106 1.13 2.35 -2.24
C PHE A 106 2.50 2.12 -2.87
N LEU A 107 2.59 2.06 -4.22
CA LEU A 107 3.89 2.04 -4.90
C LEU A 107 4.75 3.22 -4.46
N LEU A 108 4.16 4.42 -4.43
CA LEU A 108 4.87 5.65 -4.10
C LEU A 108 5.40 5.64 -2.65
N VAL A 109 4.63 5.15 -1.68
CA VAL A 109 5.08 5.01 -0.27
C VAL A 109 6.37 4.20 -0.20
N PHE A 110 6.39 3.00 -0.80
CA PHE A 110 7.53 2.10 -0.70
C PHE A 110 8.68 2.45 -1.62
N ASP A 111 8.41 2.95 -2.84
CA ASP A 111 9.46 3.41 -3.76
C ASP A 111 10.18 4.63 -3.17
N ASN A 112 9.46 5.58 -2.55
CA ASN A 112 10.09 6.70 -1.82
C ASN A 112 10.92 6.21 -0.62
N CYS A 113 10.43 5.18 0.09
CA CYS A 113 11.17 4.58 1.20
C CYS A 113 12.53 4.05 0.73
N ARG A 114 12.57 3.29 -0.36
CA ARG A 114 13.81 2.81 -0.96
C ARG A 114 14.69 3.93 -1.51
N GLU A 115 14.10 4.93 -2.19
CA GLU A 115 14.86 6.05 -2.74
C GLU A 115 15.61 6.83 -1.66
N PHE A 116 15.01 7.02 -0.48
CA PHE A 116 15.65 7.71 0.63
C PHE A 116 16.62 6.82 1.42
N ASN A 117 16.22 5.59 1.76
CA ASN A 117 16.96 4.73 2.68
C ASN A 117 17.99 3.80 2.00
N GLY A 118 17.94 3.65 0.67
CA GLY A 118 18.78 2.73 -0.08
C GLY A 118 18.23 1.30 -0.15
N ASP A 119 19.09 0.31 -0.41
CA ASP A 119 18.70 -1.08 -0.69
C ASP A 119 18.73 -2.03 0.52
N ALA A 120 19.12 -1.57 1.71
CA ALA A 120 19.30 -2.42 2.87
C ALA A 120 19.06 -1.69 4.20
N GLY A 121 18.69 -2.45 5.23
CA GLY A 121 18.46 -1.96 6.59
C GLY A 121 17.02 -2.20 7.04
N GLU A 122 16.77 -2.07 8.35
CA GLU A 122 15.49 -2.45 8.98
C GLU A 122 14.27 -1.76 8.35
N VAL A 123 14.42 -0.49 7.93
CA VAL A 123 13.36 0.26 7.25
C VAL A 123 13.01 -0.36 5.89
N ILE A 124 14.01 -0.85 5.15
CA ILE A 124 13.82 -1.52 3.86
C ILE A 124 13.28 -2.94 4.06
N ASP A 125 13.72 -3.65 5.10
CA ASP A 125 13.20 -4.97 5.43
C ASP A 125 11.70 -4.89 5.79
N GLU A 126 11.32 -3.89 6.60
CA GLU A 126 9.91 -3.63 6.93
C GLU A 126 9.10 -3.25 5.68
N ALA A 127 9.61 -2.33 4.85
CA ALA A 127 8.97 -1.96 3.59
C ALA A 127 8.75 -3.18 2.69
N SER A 128 9.76 -4.05 2.56
CA SER A 128 9.71 -5.26 1.73
C SER A 128 8.64 -6.23 2.21
N SER A 129 8.56 -6.44 3.53
CA SER A 129 7.54 -7.27 4.18
C SER A 129 6.12 -6.75 3.87
N LEU A 130 5.86 -5.46 4.14
CA LEU A 130 4.56 -4.83 3.89
C LEU A 130 4.17 -4.85 2.41
N PHE A 131 5.12 -4.59 1.52
CA PHE A 131 4.89 -4.57 0.08
C PHE A 131 4.47 -5.95 -0.45
N GLY A 132 5.11 -7.01 0.07
CA GLY A 132 4.77 -8.40 -0.22
C GLY A 132 3.38 -8.80 0.28
N MET A 133 2.94 -8.28 1.43
CA MET A 133 1.61 -8.57 2.00
C MET A 133 0.45 -7.90 1.26
N LEU A 134 0.70 -6.76 0.59
CA LEU A 134 -0.37 -5.91 0.04
C LEU A 134 -1.34 -6.63 -0.92
N PRO A 135 -0.89 -7.50 -1.85
CA PRO A 135 -1.81 -8.24 -2.72
C PRO A 135 -2.76 -9.13 -1.93
N THR A 136 -2.27 -9.81 -0.90
CA THR A 136 -3.08 -10.63 0.02
C THR A 136 -4.09 -9.76 0.77
N ILE A 137 -3.64 -8.65 1.35
CA ILE A 137 -4.49 -7.71 2.11
C ILE A 137 -5.60 -7.14 1.23
N PHE A 138 -5.29 -6.69 0.01
CA PHE A 138 -6.28 -6.18 -0.93
C PHE A 138 -7.32 -7.24 -1.29
N ALA A 139 -6.89 -8.47 -1.61
CA ALA A 139 -7.80 -9.56 -1.93
C ALA A 139 -8.71 -9.92 -0.76
N GLN A 140 -8.20 -9.92 0.48
CA GLN A 140 -9.01 -10.16 1.68
C GLN A 140 -10.05 -9.05 1.89
N ALA A 141 -9.68 -7.78 1.67
CA ALA A 141 -10.62 -6.67 1.76
C ALA A 141 -11.73 -6.76 0.71
N VAL A 142 -11.41 -7.18 -0.53
CA VAL A 142 -12.41 -7.45 -1.57
C VAL A 142 -13.39 -8.54 -1.12
N GLU A 143 -12.89 -9.67 -0.61
CA GLU A 143 -13.74 -10.74 -0.11
C GLU A 143 -14.61 -10.30 1.09
N GLU A 144 -14.06 -9.49 2.00
CA GLU A 144 -14.78 -8.97 3.16
C GLU A 144 -15.93 -8.05 2.75
N VAL A 145 -15.68 -7.06 1.90
CA VAL A 145 -16.72 -6.13 1.45
C VAL A 145 -17.78 -6.87 0.61
N THR A 146 -17.38 -7.87 -0.17
CA THR A 146 -18.31 -8.71 -0.95
C THR A 146 -19.27 -9.48 -0.04
N ARG A 147 -18.81 -10.01 1.10
CA ARG A 147 -19.67 -10.74 2.06
C ARG A 147 -20.73 -9.87 2.75
N GLN A 148 -20.60 -8.54 2.66
CA GLN A 148 -21.52 -7.57 3.27
C GLN A 148 -22.58 -7.04 2.28
N LEU A 149 -22.54 -7.50 1.02
CA LEU A 149 -23.58 -7.25 0.01
C LEU A 149 -24.77 -8.20 0.21
#